data_AF-A0A812R9P6-F1
#
_entry.id   AF-A0A812R9P6-F1
#
_cell.length_a   1.000
_cell.length_b   1.000
_cell.length_c   1.000
_cell.angle_alpha   90.00
_cell.angle_beta   90.00
_cell.angle_gamma   90.00
#
_symmetry.space_group_name_H-M   'P 1'
#
loop_
_entity.id
_entity.type
_entity.pdbx_description
1 polymer ?
#
loop_
_entity_poly.entity_id
_entity_poly.type
_entity_poly.pdbx_seq_one_letter_code
_entity_poly.pdbx_strand_id
1 'polypeptide(L)'
;MRACARAHPRVCVCVSLCSQVREEIPHLLEAAAKSLGPDEPLVVRVSACRVFCRFLTAMHDDKLREDLLLKKGVLSSLGSLLREADEELLHLCLECLCIIVKQCPTIMAAVSHELCPLTVQIWRRCAADPMVHMQVLDLVSCCVSADPKLQSAMEDSSFARLGKRPGSDPHLASSAIELLGVLC
;
A
#
# COMPACT_ATOMS: atom_id res chain seq x y z
N MET A 1 -6.38 -13.73 -42.04
CA MET A 1 -5.97 -12.57 -42.85
C MET A 1 -5.08 -11.70 -41.99
N ARG A 2 -3.79 -11.63 -42.34
CA ARG A 2 -2.80 -10.75 -41.74
C ARG A 2 -2.99 -9.33 -42.28
N ALA A 3 -2.90 -8.33 -41.41
CA ALA A 3 -2.19 -7.08 -41.71
C ALA A 3 -1.96 -6.30 -40.40
N CYS A 4 -0.68 -6.20 -40.04
CA CYS A 4 -0.13 -5.30 -39.03
C CYS A 4 0.26 -3.99 -39.75
N ALA A 5 0.00 -2.80 -39.20
CA ALA A 5 0.90 -1.64 -39.36
C ALA A 5 0.42 -0.39 -38.59
N ARG A 6 1.24 0.02 -37.62
CA ARG A 6 1.53 1.41 -37.20
C ARG A 6 0.34 2.33 -36.86
N ALA A 7 0.13 2.51 -35.55
CA ALA A 7 -0.17 3.83 -35.00
C ALA A 7 0.38 3.94 -33.57
N HIS A 8 1.08 5.04 -33.30
CA HIS A 8 1.53 5.47 -31.98
C HIS A 8 0.33 5.90 -31.10
N PRO A 9 0.54 6.08 -29.77
CA PRO A 9 -0.48 5.85 -28.77
C PRO A 9 -1.33 7.09 -28.57
N ARG A 10 -2.62 7.02 -28.91
CA ARG A 10 -3.69 7.78 -28.25
C ARG A 10 -5.06 7.37 -28.78
N VAL A 11 -5.78 6.65 -27.91
CA VAL A 11 -7.24 6.69 -27.76
C VAL A 11 -8.06 6.33 -29.01
N CYS A 12 -8.27 5.03 -29.26
CA CYS A 12 -9.53 4.50 -29.79
C CYS A 12 -9.58 2.95 -29.76
N VAL A 13 -9.60 2.32 -28.59
CA VAL A 13 -9.93 0.88 -28.49
C VAL A 13 -10.67 0.54 -27.18
N CYS A 14 -11.89 1.05 -27.00
CA CYS A 14 -12.55 1.04 -25.68
C CYS A 14 -13.53 -0.12 -25.42
N VAL A 15 -13.70 -1.12 -26.30
CA VAL A 15 -14.60 -2.25 -25.99
C VAL A 15 -13.95 -3.62 -26.19
N SER A 16 -13.34 -3.90 -27.35
CA SER A 16 -12.67 -5.20 -27.57
C SER A 16 -11.28 -5.32 -26.91
N LEU A 17 -10.54 -4.22 -26.73
CA LEU A 17 -9.30 -4.24 -25.93
C LEU A 17 -9.61 -4.36 -24.43
N CYS A 18 -10.76 -3.86 -23.97
CA CYS A 18 -11.15 -3.91 -22.56
C CYS A 18 -11.45 -5.34 -22.10
N SER A 19 -12.02 -6.20 -22.96
CA SER A 19 -12.19 -7.62 -22.64
C SER A 19 -10.87 -8.38 -22.65
N GLN A 20 -10.00 -8.15 -23.64
CA GLN A 20 -8.69 -8.81 -23.72
C GLN A 20 -7.72 -8.38 -22.62
N VAL A 21 -7.66 -7.09 -22.28
CA VAL A 21 -6.86 -6.63 -21.14
C VAL A 21 -7.38 -7.22 -19.84
N ARG A 22 -8.70 -7.48 -19.71
CA ARG A 22 -9.29 -8.09 -18.51
C ARG A 22 -8.85 -9.53 -18.29
N GLU A 23 -8.73 -10.30 -19.37
CA GLU A 23 -8.23 -11.68 -19.31
C GLU A 23 -6.73 -11.74 -18.97
N GLU A 24 -5.97 -10.70 -19.32
CA GLU A 24 -4.53 -10.61 -19.04
C GLU A 24 -4.20 -10.05 -17.64
N ILE A 25 -5.17 -9.46 -16.92
CA ILE A 25 -4.92 -8.85 -15.60
C ILE A 25 -4.27 -9.83 -14.60
N PRO A 26 -4.72 -11.09 -14.46
CA PRO A 26 -4.04 -12.06 -13.60
C PRO A 26 -2.55 -12.21 -13.93
N HIS A 27 -2.22 -12.36 -15.21
CA HIS A 27 -0.83 -12.51 -15.67
C HIS A 27 0.01 -11.25 -15.44
N LEU A 28 -0.57 -10.07 -15.69
CA LEU A 28 0.07 -8.78 -15.43
C LEU A 28 0.30 -8.54 -13.94
N LEU A 29 -0.65 -8.95 -13.10
CA LEU A 29 -0.55 -8.84 -11.64
C LEU A 29 0.50 -9.80 -11.09
N GLU A 30 0.56 -11.03 -11.62
CA GLU A 30 1.61 -12.00 -11.29
C GLU A 30 3.00 -11.54 -11.71
N ALA A 31 3.14 -10.98 -12.91
CA ALA A 31 4.39 -10.42 -13.40
C ALA A 31 4.85 -9.25 -12.53
N ALA A 32 3.94 -8.32 -12.19
CA ALA A 32 4.24 -7.21 -11.30
C ALA A 32 4.63 -7.69 -9.89
N ALA A 33 3.92 -8.68 -9.34
CA ALA A 33 4.27 -9.28 -8.06
C ALA A 33 5.67 -9.90 -8.06
N LYS A 34 6.06 -10.58 -9.14
CA LYS A 34 7.41 -11.12 -9.31
C LYS A 34 8.46 -10.00 -9.39
N SER A 35 8.19 -8.95 -10.16
CA SER A 35 9.08 -7.80 -10.33
C SER A 35 9.26 -6.92 -9.09
N LEU A 36 8.48 -7.16 -8.03
CA LEU A 36 8.68 -6.52 -6.72
C LEU A 36 9.76 -7.16 -5.86
N GLY A 37 10.24 -8.35 -6.27
CA GLY A 37 11.23 -9.12 -5.53
C GLY A 37 12.51 -8.33 -5.21
N PRO A 38 13.22 -8.71 -4.14
CA PRO A 38 14.40 -7.98 -3.65
C PRO A 38 15.59 -7.99 -4.63
N ASP A 39 15.64 -8.98 -5.53
CA ASP A 39 16.70 -9.12 -6.53
C ASP A 39 16.57 -8.15 -7.72
N GLU A 40 15.42 -7.48 -7.85
CA GLU A 40 15.15 -6.55 -8.94
C GLU A 40 15.70 -5.14 -8.63
N PRO A 41 16.19 -4.40 -9.65
CA PRO A 41 16.60 -3.02 -9.47
C PRO A 41 15.48 -2.15 -8.88
N LEU A 42 15.81 -1.15 -8.04
CA LEU A 42 14.82 -0.30 -7.38
C LEU A 42 13.81 0.31 -8.37
N VAL A 43 14.28 0.81 -9.52
CA VAL A 43 13.42 1.38 -10.57
C VAL A 43 12.37 0.39 -11.10
N VAL A 44 12.73 -0.89 -11.18
CA VAL A 44 11.82 -1.99 -11.59
C VAL A 44 10.80 -2.23 -10.49
N ARG A 45 11.24 -2.34 -9.23
CA ARG A 45 10.37 -2.57 -8.06
C ARG A 45 9.35 -1.44 -7.89
N VAL A 46 9.78 -0.19 -8.04
CA VAL A 46 8.91 1.00 -7.98
C VAL A 46 7.83 0.97 -9.06
N SER A 47 8.23 0.66 -10.29
CA SER A 47 7.30 0.56 -11.43
C SER A 47 6.33 -0.60 -11.22
N ALA A 48 6.84 -1.74 -10.77
CA ALA A 48 6.05 -2.93 -10.46
C ALA A 48 5.02 -2.65 -9.34
N CYS A 49 5.37 -1.87 -8.33
CA CYS A 49 4.46 -1.47 -7.25
C CYS A 49 3.24 -0.70 -7.78
N ARG A 50 3.48 0.32 -8.62
CA ARG A 50 2.41 1.10 -9.26
C ARG A 50 1.52 0.24 -10.14
N VAL A 51 2.13 -0.60 -10.96
CA VAL A 51 1.42 -1.51 -11.87
C VAL A 51 0.59 -2.53 -11.08
N PHE A 52 1.16 -3.09 -10.01
CA PHE A 52 0.48 -4.03 -9.14
C PHE A 52 -0.77 -3.40 -8.53
N CYS A 53 -0.67 -2.24 -7.89
CA CYS A 53 -1.83 -1.57 -7.29
C CYS A 53 -2.92 -1.22 -8.32
N ARG A 54 -2.52 -0.78 -9.53
CA ARG A 54 -3.47 -0.50 -10.62
C ARG A 54 -4.26 -1.74 -11.04
N PHE A 55 -3.60 -2.89 -11.14
CA PHE A 55 -4.27 -4.12 -11.55
C PHE A 55 -5.00 -4.79 -10.39
N LEU A 56 -4.53 -4.64 -9.15
CA LEU A 56 -5.20 -5.12 -7.95
C LEU A 56 -6.63 -4.56 -7.84
N THR A 57 -6.81 -3.27 -8.15
CA THR A 57 -8.13 -2.62 -8.16
C THR A 57 -9.08 -3.13 -9.24
N ALA A 58 -8.55 -3.75 -10.30
CA ALA A 58 -9.32 -4.29 -11.41
C ALA A 58 -9.56 -5.81 -11.32
N MET A 59 -8.94 -6.48 -10.34
CA MET A 59 -9.10 -7.91 -10.09
C MET A 59 -10.31 -8.22 -9.21
N HIS A 60 -10.92 -9.39 -9.41
CA HIS A 60 -12.05 -9.87 -8.60
C HIS A 60 -11.81 -11.25 -7.97
N ASP A 61 -10.65 -11.87 -8.23
CA ASP A 61 -10.28 -13.15 -7.65
C ASP A 61 -9.57 -12.92 -6.30
N ASP A 62 -10.32 -13.06 -5.21
CA ASP A 62 -9.81 -12.84 -3.85
C ASP A 62 -8.76 -13.87 -3.45
N LYS A 63 -8.84 -15.11 -3.96
CA LYS A 63 -7.86 -16.16 -3.68
C LYS A 63 -6.53 -15.83 -4.34
N LEU A 64 -6.56 -15.38 -5.60
CA LEU A 64 -5.35 -14.92 -6.28
C LEU A 64 -4.74 -13.71 -5.57
N ARG A 65 -5.55 -12.74 -5.13
CA ARG A 65 -5.07 -11.59 -4.34
C ARG A 65 -4.35 -12.03 -3.06
N GLU A 66 -4.93 -12.97 -2.32
CA GLU A 66 -4.32 -13.56 -1.12
C GLU A 66 -2.99 -14.24 -1.44
N ASP A 67 -2.96 -15.10 -2.46
CA ASP A 67 -1.76 -15.82 -2.87
C ASP A 67 -0.64 -14.86 -3.29
N LEU A 68 -0.96 -13.77 -3.99
CA LEU A 68 0.02 -12.76 -4.38
C LEU A 68 0.55 -11.95 -3.20
N LEU A 69 -0.33 -11.51 -2.31
CA LEU A 69 0.03 -10.67 -1.18
C LEU A 69 0.85 -11.44 -0.12
N LEU A 70 0.41 -12.65 0.22
CA LEU A 70 1.02 -13.45 1.28
C LEU A 70 2.07 -14.41 0.74
N LYS A 71 1.73 -15.28 -0.22
CA LYS A 71 2.61 -16.38 -0.64
C LYS A 71 3.70 -15.94 -1.60
N LYS A 72 3.39 -15.01 -2.52
CA LYS A 72 4.40 -14.44 -3.44
C LYS A 72 5.14 -13.24 -2.86
N GLY A 73 4.94 -12.93 -1.57
CA GLY A 73 5.78 -12.00 -0.82
C GLY A 73 5.65 -10.53 -1.21
N VAL A 74 4.55 -10.10 -1.84
CA VAL A 74 4.33 -8.70 -2.19
C VAL A 74 4.31 -7.81 -0.96
N LEU A 75 3.64 -8.23 0.12
CA LEU A 75 3.59 -7.45 1.37
C LEU A 75 4.97 -7.34 2.03
N SER A 76 5.74 -8.43 2.04
CA SER A 76 7.12 -8.42 2.53
C SER A 76 8.01 -7.46 1.72
N SER A 77 7.89 -7.52 0.39
CA SER A 77 8.63 -6.65 -0.53
C SER A 77 8.25 -5.18 -0.34
N LEU A 78 6.96 -4.86 -0.23
CA LEU A 78 6.49 -3.51 0.05
C LEU A 78 6.93 -3.03 1.44
N GLY A 79 6.90 -3.90 2.44
CA GLY A 79 7.38 -3.60 3.79
C GLY A 79 8.88 -3.28 3.82
N SER A 80 9.70 -3.97 3.01
CA SER A 80 11.13 -3.62 2.85
C SER A 80 11.30 -2.25 2.21
N LEU A 81 10.55 -1.95 1.13
CA LEU A 81 10.60 -0.65 0.46
C LEU A 81 10.20 0.47 1.43
N LEU A 82 9.12 0.32 2.18
CA LEU A 82 8.68 1.30 3.19
C LEU A 82 9.76 1.59 4.24
N ARG A 83 10.53 0.57 4.65
CA ARG A 83 11.61 0.69 5.64
C ARG A 83 12.89 1.32 5.09
N GLU A 84 13.14 1.24 3.79
CA GLU A 84 14.38 1.71 3.17
C GLU A 84 14.19 2.95 2.30
N ALA A 85 12.94 3.31 2.00
CA ALA A 85 12.58 4.42 1.13
C ALA A 85 13.07 5.79 1.64
N ASP A 86 13.55 6.59 0.70
CA ASP A 86 13.63 8.04 0.83
C ASP A 86 12.23 8.68 0.79
N GLU A 87 12.15 10.02 0.96
CA GLU A 87 10.88 10.74 1.09
C GLU A 87 9.95 10.51 -0.12
N GLU A 88 10.45 10.63 -1.35
CA GLU A 88 9.63 10.51 -2.56
C GLU A 88 9.12 9.07 -2.76
N LEU A 89 9.99 8.07 -2.53
CA LEU A 89 9.58 6.67 -2.60
C LEU A 89 8.61 6.29 -1.47
N LEU A 90 8.79 6.88 -0.28
CA LEU A 90 7.94 6.60 0.88
C LEU A 90 6.50 7.03 0.61
N HIS A 91 6.31 8.22 0.01
CA HIS A 91 4.98 8.70 -0.36
C HIS A 91 4.24 7.72 -1.29
N LEU A 92 4.94 7.18 -2.29
CA LEU A 92 4.40 6.18 -3.19
C LEU A 92 4.06 4.88 -2.47
N CYS A 93 4.97 4.37 -1.65
CA CYS A 93 4.75 3.10 -0.97
C CYS A 93 3.59 3.17 0.03
N LEU A 94 3.41 4.32 0.71
CA LEU A 94 2.25 4.57 1.58
C LEU A 94 0.94 4.60 0.79
N GLU A 95 0.91 5.27 -0.37
CA GLU A 95 -0.25 5.25 -1.27
C GLU A 95 -0.60 3.82 -1.70
N CYS A 96 0.41 3.04 -2.13
CA CYS A 96 0.23 1.65 -2.51
C CYS A 96 -0.31 0.79 -1.36
N LEU A 97 0.18 0.99 -0.14
CA LEU A 97 -0.30 0.29 1.04
C LEU A 97 -1.77 0.64 1.34
N CYS A 98 -2.15 1.92 1.25
CA CYS A 98 -3.55 2.35 1.35
C CYS A 98 -4.45 1.64 0.32
N ILE A 99 -4.01 1.52 -0.93
CA ILE A 99 -4.76 0.79 -1.96
C ILE A 99 -4.93 -0.67 -1.56
N ILE A 100 -3.86 -1.33 -1.09
CA ILE A 100 -3.92 -2.73 -0.69
C ILE A 100 -4.88 -2.93 0.50
N VAL A 101 -4.87 -2.05 1.50
CA VAL A 101 -5.83 -2.10 2.62
C VAL A 101 -7.28 -2.00 2.11
N LYS A 102 -7.57 -1.09 1.19
CA LYS A 102 -8.92 -0.93 0.61
C LYS A 102 -9.36 -2.14 -0.20
N GLN A 103 -8.45 -2.75 -0.95
CA GLN A 103 -8.77 -3.87 -1.84
C GLN A 103 -8.77 -5.23 -1.13
N CYS A 104 -8.03 -5.35 -0.02
CA CYS A 104 -7.77 -6.62 0.66
C CYS A 104 -7.88 -6.50 2.19
N PRO A 105 -8.98 -5.97 2.74
CA PRO A 105 -9.13 -5.68 4.17
C PRO A 105 -8.90 -6.89 5.07
N THR A 106 -9.48 -8.05 4.73
CA THR A 106 -9.36 -9.27 5.52
C THR A 106 -7.94 -9.83 5.55
N ILE A 107 -7.20 -9.70 4.45
CA ILE A 107 -5.80 -10.12 4.37
C ILE A 107 -4.94 -9.17 5.22
N MET A 108 -5.18 -7.87 5.13
CA MET A 108 -4.47 -6.88 5.94
C MET A 108 -4.77 -7.04 7.43
N ALA A 109 -5.98 -7.42 7.81
CA ALA A 109 -6.33 -7.78 9.18
C ALA A 109 -5.50 -8.96 9.71
N ALA A 110 -5.27 -9.98 8.87
CA ALA A 110 -4.46 -11.14 9.24
C ALA A 110 -2.97 -10.80 9.46
N VAL A 111 -2.45 -9.81 8.72
CA VAL A 111 -1.06 -9.32 8.87
C VAL A 111 -0.96 -8.06 9.73
N SER A 112 -2.00 -7.74 10.51
CA SER A 112 -2.02 -6.55 11.38
C SER A 112 -0.85 -6.48 12.35
N HIS A 113 -0.34 -7.64 12.79
CA HIS A 113 0.83 -7.77 13.63
C HIS A 113 2.14 -7.26 12.99
N GLU A 114 2.22 -7.21 11.66
CA GLU A 114 3.33 -6.58 10.92
C GLU A 114 2.99 -5.14 10.50
N LEU A 115 1.76 -4.91 10.07
CA LEU A 115 1.28 -3.62 9.59
C LEU A 115 1.35 -2.54 10.67
N CYS A 116 0.81 -2.80 11.86
CA CYS A 116 0.70 -1.76 12.89
C CYS A 116 2.09 -1.29 13.37
N PRO A 117 3.05 -2.19 13.69
CA PRO A 117 4.41 -1.76 14.03
C PRO A 117 5.11 -1.01 12.91
N LEU A 118 4.91 -1.40 11.64
CA LEU A 118 5.47 -0.70 10.49
C LEU A 118 4.93 0.73 10.37
N THR A 119 3.61 0.91 10.51
CA THR A 119 2.97 2.24 10.48
C THR A 119 3.52 3.14 11.59
N VAL A 120 3.62 2.63 12.82
CA VAL A 120 4.20 3.35 13.96
C VAL A 120 5.68 3.69 13.70
N GLN A 121 6.44 2.77 13.11
CA GLN A 121 7.85 2.97 12.79
C GLN A 121 8.02 4.12 11.79
N ILE A 122 7.24 4.14 10.72
CA ILE A 122 7.29 5.20 9.69
C ILE A 122 6.94 6.55 10.30
N TRP A 123 5.85 6.62 11.08
CA TRP A 123 5.43 7.84 11.77
C TRP A 123 6.55 8.41 12.65
N ARG A 124 7.23 7.57 13.43
CA ARG A 124 8.35 8.02 14.28
C ARG A 124 9.58 8.45 13.48
N ARG A 125 9.90 7.72 12.41
CA ARG A 125 11.07 8.00 11.56
C ARG A 125 10.93 9.34 10.84
N CYS A 126 9.70 9.70 10.46
CA CYS A 126 9.39 10.86 9.64
C CYS A 126 8.79 12.02 10.44
N ALA A 127 9.19 12.15 11.71
CA ALA A 127 8.72 13.17 12.66
C ALA A 127 8.76 14.62 12.14
N ALA A 128 9.70 14.92 11.24
CA ALA A 128 9.93 16.25 10.67
C ALA A 128 9.17 16.49 9.36
N ASP A 129 8.45 15.49 8.85
CA ASP A 129 7.71 15.55 7.58
C ASP A 129 6.19 15.51 7.81
N PRO A 130 5.52 16.68 7.79
CA PRO A 130 4.07 16.77 7.93
C PRO A 130 3.28 16.02 6.85
N MET A 131 3.82 15.88 5.64
CA MET A 131 3.14 15.21 4.54
C MET A 131 3.11 13.70 4.77
N VAL A 132 4.22 13.11 5.21
CA VAL A 132 4.25 11.69 5.62
C VAL A 132 3.31 11.46 6.80
N HIS A 133 3.25 12.38 7.77
CA HIS A 133 2.31 12.27 8.89
C HIS A 133 0.85 12.25 8.42
N MET A 134 0.48 13.11 7.47
CA MET A 134 -0.85 13.11 6.86
C MET A 134 -1.15 11.78 6.15
N GLN A 135 -0.20 11.23 5.40
CA GLN A 135 -0.39 9.93 4.73
C GLN A 135 -0.47 8.76 5.72
N VAL A 136 0.24 8.81 6.84
CA VAL A 136 0.10 7.83 7.91
C VAL A 136 -1.30 7.93 8.53
N LEU A 137 -1.80 9.14 8.76
CA LEU A 137 -3.16 9.37 9.25
C LEU A 137 -4.21 8.81 8.27
N ASP A 138 -4.01 9.02 6.96
CA ASP A 138 -4.86 8.45 5.90
C ASP A 138 -4.82 6.92 5.93
N LEU A 139 -3.63 6.32 6.12
CA LEU A 139 -3.46 4.88 6.24
C LEU A 139 -4.18 4.31 7.47
N VAL A 140 -4.06 4.97 8.62
CA VAL A 140 -4.76 4.57 9.85
C VAL A 140 -6.27 4.68 9.67
N SER A 141 -6.76 5.80 9.14
CA SER A 141 -8.18 6.01 8.82
C SER A 141 -8.70 4.95 7.86
N CYS A 142 -7.90 4.61 6.85
CA CYS A 142 -8.17 3.55 5.90
C CYS A 142 -8.31 2.19 6.60
N CYS A 143 -7.40 1.84 7.50
CA CYS A 143 -7.45 0.58 8.25
C CYS A 143 -8.69 0.49 9.15
N VAL A 144 -8.98 1.56 9.90
CA VAL A 144 -10.16 1.64 10.79
C VAL A 144 -11.46 1.48 10.00
N SER A 145 -11.55 2.10 8.83
CA SER A 145 -12.75 2.03 7.99
C SER A 145 -12.89 0.70 7.23
N ALA A 146 -11.82 -0.06 7.08
CA ALA A 146 -11.76 -1.21 6.17
C ALA A 146 -12.15 -2.55 6.84
N ASP A 147 -11.77 -2.78 8.09
CA ASP A 147 -12.08 -4.02 8.82
C ASP A 147 -12.10 -3.78 10.34
N PRO A 148 -13.12 -4.24 11.09
CA PRO A 148 -13.17 -4.08 12.54
C PRO A 148 -11.97 -4.69 13.28
N LYS A 149 -11.38 -5.78 12.77
CA LYS A 149 -10.17 -6.37 13.37
C LYS A 149 -8.95 -5.49 13.14
N LEU A 150 -8.88 -4.79 12.00
CA LEU A 150 -7.83 -3.79 11.76
C LEU A 150 -8.00 -2.60 12.69
N GLN A 151 -9.24 -2.14 12.91
CA GLN A 151 -9.53 -1.10 13.89
C GLN A 151 -9.00 -1.50 15.28
N SER A 152 -9.45 -2.65 15.81
CA SER A 152 -8.99 -3.10 17.13
C SER A 152 -7.48 -3.27 17.20
N ALA A 153 -6.84 -3.80 16.14
CA ALA A 153 -5.39 -3.93 16.10
C ALA A 153 -4.68 -2.57 16.10
N MET A 154 -5.21 -1.55 15.40
CA MET A 154 -4.66 -0.21 15.38
C MET A 154 -4.85 0.51 16.73
N GLU A 155 -5.99 0.34 17.39
CA GLU A 155 -6.26 0.85 18.74
C GLU A 155 -5.32 0.23 19.80
N ASP A 156 -5.11 -1.09 19.72
CA ASP A 156 -4.20 -1.83 20.60
C ASP A 156 -2.73 -1.52 20.30
N SER A 157 -2.44 -1.09 19.07
CA SER A 157 -1.09 -0.73 18.68
C SER A 157 -0.62 0.51 19.43
N SER A 158 0.69 0.62 19.63
CA SER A 158 1.32 1.53 20.59
C SER A 158 1.14 3.03 20.31
N PHE A 159 0.27 3.46 19.39
CA PHE A 159 -0.09 4.87 19.19
C PHE A 159 -0.58 5.51 20.48
N ALA A 160 -1.40 4.79 21.27
CA ALA A 160 -1.85 5.24 22.59
C ALA A 160 -0.72 5.48 23.61
N ARG A 161 0.47 4.89 23.39
CA ARG A 161 1.65 5.08 24.26
C ARG A 161 2.55 6.24 23.82
N LEU A 162 2.29 6.87 22.66
CA LEU A 162 3.14 7.93 22.10
C LEU A 162 2.95 9.28 22.79
N GLY A 163 1.75 9.58 23.31
CA GLY A 163 1.45 10.82 24.03
C GLY A 163 2.09 10.97 25.41
N LYS A 164 2.91 10.01 25.86
CA LYS A 164 3.51 10.00 27.22
C LYS A 164 4.97 10.44 27.29
N ARG A 165 5.56 10.98 26.22
CA ARG A 165 6.96 11.45 26.25
C ARG A 165 7.05 12.94 26.62
N PRO A 166 7.60 13.31 27.78
CA PRO A 166 7.87 14.70 28.10
C PRO A 166 8.98 15.25 27.17
N GLY A 167 8.70 16.36 26.47
CA GLY A 167 9.63 17.01 25.55
C GLY A 167 9.43 16.71 24.05
N SER A 168 8.29 16.15 23.65
CA SER A 168 7.96 15.92 22.23
C SER A 168 7.77 17.25 21.48
N ASP A 169 8.29 17.29 20.25
CA ASP A 169 8.02 18.35 19.26
C ASP A 169 6.50 18.68 19.21
N PRO A 170 6.09 19.96 19.23
CA PRO A 170 4.68 20.36 19.12
C PRO A 170 3.96 19.70 17.94
N HIS A 171 4.63 19.50 16.80
CA HIS A 171 4.05 18.81 15.64
C HIS A 171 3.79 17.33 15.91
N LEU A 172 4.70 16.64 16.61
CA LEU A 172 4.50 15.25 17.01
C LEU A 172 3.33 15.11 17.99
N ALA A 173 3.19 16.05 18.92
CA ALA A 173 2.06 16.07 19.85
C ALA A 173 0.74 16.29 19.10
N SER A 174 0.70 17.26 18.17
CA SER A 174 -0.48 17.53 17.33
C SER A 174 -0.89 16.32 16.50
N SER A 175 0.05 15.73 15.77
CA SER A 175 -0.22 14.56 14.92
C SER A 175 -0.60 13.32 15.74
N ALA A 176 -0.06 13.15 16.96
CA ALA A 176 -0.47 12.08 17.85
C ALA A 176 -1.91 12.27 18.35
N ILE A 177 -2.34 13.51 18.62
CA ILE A 177 -3.73 13.82 18.96
C ILE A 177 -4.65 13.53 17.78
N GLU A 178 -4.27 13.89 16.57
CA GLU A 178 -5.05 13.58 15.35
C GLU A 178 -5.20 12.07 15.13
N LEU A 179 -4.11 11.31 15.31
CA LEU A 179 -4.15 9.84 15.24
C LEU A 179 -5.10 9.25 16.28
N LEU A 180 -5.09 9.75 17.52
CA LEU A 180 -6.04 9.33 18.55
C LEU A 180 -7.48 9.70 18.17
N GLY A 181 -7.70 10.87 17.55
CA GLY A 181 -9.02 11.29 17.06
C GLY A 181 -9.58 10.41 15.94
N VAL A 182 -8.73 9.74 15.17
CA VAL A 182 -9.16 8.76 14.15
C VAL A 182 -9.49 7.40 14.76
N LEU A 183 -8.89 7.07 15.91
CA LEU A 183 -9.04 5.77 16.58
C LEU A 183 -10.16 5.75 17.65
N CYS A 184 -10.74 6.89 18.02
CA CYS A 184 -11.78 7.03 19.06
C CYS A 184 -13.11 7.49 18.46
#